data_AF-A0A7Y5BGQ5-F1
#
_entry.id   AF-A0A7Y5BGQ5-F1
#
_cell.length_a   1.000
_cell.length_b   1.000
_cell.length_c   1.000
_cell.angle_alpha   90.00
_cell.angle_beta   90.00
_cell.angle_gamma   90.00
#
_symmetry.space_group_name_H-M   'P 1'
#
loop_
_entity.id
_entity.type
_entity.pdbx_description
1 polymer ?
#
loop_
_entity_poly.entity_id
_entity_poly.type
_entity_poly.pdbx_seq_one_letter_code
_entity_poly.pdbx_strand_id
1 'polypeptide(L)'
;MGQDIALFSGNSNKLLAENICSHLGIPNGKITVKKFSDGEISVKVGENVRGRDVFVVQSVSFPANDHLMELILIIDALRRASARRITAVIPYYGYGRQDRKVEPRVPISARVVADIIQTVGPNRILTMDLHADQIQGFFHIPVDHLFFAPVLVEYILEKKIEDLVIVSPDSGGAE
;
A
#
# COMPACT_ATOMS: atom_id res chain seq x y z
N MET A 1 9.57 26.14 10.41
CA MET A 1 8.93 24.89 10.85
C MET A 1 9.02 23.92 9.70
N GLY A 2 10.02 23.03 9.70
CA GLY A 2 10.20 22.07 8.62
C GLY A 2 9.04 21.09 8.63
N GLN A 3 8.53 20.70 7.46
CA GLN A 3 7.45 19.71 7.40
C GLN A 3 7.91 18.42 8.10
N ASP A 4 7.26 18.10 9.21
CA ASP A 4 7.50 16.89 9.99
C ASP A 4 7.09 15.62 9.23
N ILE A 5 6.34 15.80 8.13
CA ILE A 5 5.78 14.75 7.28
C ILE A 5 6.39 14.83 5.88
N ALA A 6 6.73 13.67 5.30
CA ALA A 6 7.05 13.55 3.87
C ALA A 6 6.34 12.34 3.25
N LEU A 7 5.88 12.47 2.01
CA LEU A 7 5.21 11.40 1.27
C LEU A 7 6.01 11.04 0.04
N PHE A 8 6.34 9.75 -0.10
CA PHE A 8 7.05 9.19 -1.23
C PHE A 8 6.14 8.22 -1.98
N SER A 9 6.40 8.04 -3.28
CA SER A 9 5.70 7.08 -4.12
C SER A 9 6.69 6.16 -4.82
N GLY A 10 6.35 4.89 -4.93
CA GLY A 10 6.96 4.02 -5.95
C GLY A 10 6.32 4.25 -7.33
N ASN A 11 6.45 3.28 -8.23
CA ASN A 11 5.93 3.40 -9.60
C ASN A 11 4.48 2.90 -9.78
N SER A 12 3.87 2.25 -8.78
CA SER A 12 2.55 1.62 -8.95
C SER A 12 1.40 2.59 -9.23
N ASN A 13 1.40 3.75 -8.59
CA ASN A 13 0.36 4.77 -8.78
C ASN A 13 0.83 6.17 -8.31
N LYS A 14 1.67 6.81 -9.13
CA LYS A 14 2.17 8.17 -8.85
C LYS A 14 1.05 9.20 -8.77
N LEU A 15 0.04 9.08 -9.64
CA LEU A 15 -1.09 10.01 -9.67
C LEU A 15 -1.86 10.02 -8.34
N LEU A 16 -2.09 8.85 -7.74
CA LEU A 16 -2.74 8.77 -6.43
C LEU A 16 -1.90 9.48 -5.35
N ALA A 17 -0.58 9.25 -5.33
CA ALA A 17 0.31 9.92 -4.38
C ALA A 17 0.30 11.45 -4.56
N GLU A 18 0.31 11.93 -5.81
CA GLU A 18 0.21 13.35 -6.16
C GLU A 18 -1.11 13.96 -5.67
N ASN A 19 -2.22 13.24 -5.84
CA ASN A 19 -3.53 13.68 -5.37
C ASN A 19 -3.59 13.73 -3.83
N ILE A 20 -2.99 12.77 -3.13
CA ILE A 20 -2.89 12.78 -1.67
C ILE A 20 -2.05 13.98 -1.20
N CYS A 21 -0.88 14.21 -1.81
CA CYS A 21 -0.04 15.37 -1.53
C CYS A 21 -0.78 16.70 -1.73
N SER A 22 -1.48 16.83 -2.86
CA SER A 22 -2.30 18.00 -3.20
C SER A 22 -3.38 18.25 -2.16
N HIS A 23 -4.11 17.20 -1.77
CA HIS A 23 -5.15 17.28 -0.75
C HIS A 23 -4.60 17.69 0.63
N LEU A 24 -3.40 17.21 0.98
CA LEU A 24 -2.73 17.55 2.24
C LEU A 24 -1.98 18.90 2.20
N GLY A 25 -1.87 19.55 1.03
CA GLY A 25 -1.11 20.78 0.87
C GLY A 25 0.40 20.61 1.08
N ILE A 26 0.94 19.43 0.80
CA ILE A 26 2.38 19.12 0.92
C ILE A 26 2.98 18.81 -0.46
N PRO A 27 4.28 19.11 -0.70
CA PRO A 27 4.95 18.69 -1.92
C PRO A 27 5.17 17.17 -1.95
N ASN A 28 5.27 16.61 -3.16
CA ASN A 28 5.74 15.25 -3.35
C ASN A 28 7.18 15.10 -2.88
N GLY A 29 7.45 14.01 -2.17
CA GLY A 29 8.79 13.64 -1.76
C GLY A 29 9.70 13.37 -2.95
N LYS A 30 10.93 13.84 -2.90
CA LYS A 30 11.93 13.64 -3.94
C LYS A 30 12.48 12.23 -3.86
N ILE A 31 12.14 11.38 -4.82
CA ILE A 31 12.65 10.01 -4.93
C ILE A 31 12.83 9.62 -6.40
N THR A 32 13.86 8.82 -6.66
CA THR A 32 14.06 8.17 -7.96
C THR A 32 13.95 6.67 -7.78
N VAL A 33 13.00 6.06 -8.48
CA VAL A 33 12.78 4.61 -8.53
C VAL A 33 12.84 4.19 -9.99
N LYS A 34 13.88 3.47 -10.38
CA LYS A 34 14.15 3.06 -11.76
C LYS A 34 14.70 1.65 -11.81
N LYS A 35 14.85 1.09 -13.01
CA LYS A 35 15.57 -0.17 -13.22
C LYS A 35 16.95 0.08 -13.80
N PHE A 36 17.93 -0.73 -13.40
CA PHE A 36 19.20 -0.88 -14.10
C PHE A 36 18.99 -1.63 -15.42
N SER A 37 20.04 -1.73 -16.26
CA SER A 37 19.95 -2.36 -17.59
C SER A 37 19.62 -3.85 -17.55
N ASP A 38 19.91 -4.52 -16.44
CA ASP A 38 19.59 -5.94 -16.18
C ASP A 38 18.21 -6.15 -15.53
N GLY A 39 17.50 -5.07 -15.23
CA GLY A 39 16.17 -5.11 -14.62
C GLY A 39 16.15 -4.97 -13.09
N GLU A 40 17.30 -4.93 -12.42
CA GLU A 40 17.36 -4.69 -10.97
C GLU A 40 16.81 -3.30 -10.60
N ILE A 41 16.11 -3.21 -9.47
CA ILE A 41 15.50 -1.96 -9.03
C ILE A 41 16.54 -1.10 -8.29
N SER A 42 16.62 0.17 -8.69
CA SER A 42 17.44 1.22 -8.10
C SER A 42 16.56 2.26 -7.44
N VAL A 43 16.75 2.47 -6.14
CA VAL A 43 16.04 3.48 -5.34
C VAL A 43 17.02 4.51 -4.80
N LYS A 44 16.68 5.80 -4.93
CA LYS A 44 17.41 6.90 -4.30
C LYS A 44 16.44 7.93 -3.74
N VAL A 45 16.46 8.12 -2.42
CA VAL A 45 15.77 9.23 -1.75
C VAL A 45 16.59 10.52 -1.99
N GLY A 46 15.93 11.53 -2.56
CA GLY A 46 16.54 12.78 -3.05
C GLY A 46 16.44 13.96 -2.09
N GLU A 47 16.01 13.74 -0.85
CA GLU A 47 15.90 14.77 0.19
C GLU A 47 16.21 14.22 1.59
N ASN A 48 16.41 15.13 2.54
CA ASN A 48 16.67 14.75 3.93
C ASN A 48 15.37 14.34 4.64
N VAL A 49 15.34 13.08 5.11
CA VAL A 49 14.21 12.48 5.83
C VAL A 49 14.51 12.21 7.30
N ARG A 50 15.71 12.57 7.80
CA ARG A 50 16.14 12.27 9.16
C ARG A 50 15.16 12.88 10.17
N GLY A 51 14.63 12.04 11.06
CA GLY A 51 13.71 12.47 12.12
C GLY A 51 12.27 12.75 11.67
N ARG A 52 11.96 12.64 10.36
CA ARG A 52 10.61 12.87 9.82
C ARG A 52 9.72 11.64 9.92
N ASP A 53 8.42 11.87 9.97
CA ASP A 53 7.40 10.86 9.71
C ASP A 53 7.21 10.73 8.19
N VAL A 54 7.51 9.56 7.64
CA VAL A 54 7.45 9.33 6.20
C VAL A 54 6.36 8.33 5.84
N PHE A 55 5.69 8.59 4.73
CA PHE A 55 4.64 7.75 4.16
C PHE A 55 5.10 7.27 2.79
N VAL A 56 4.91 5.99 2.48
CA VAL A 56 5.26 5.40 1.18
C VAL A 56 3.98 4.88 0.54
N VAL A 57 3.51 5.56 -0.50
CA VAL A 57 2.35 5.13 -1.29
C VAL A 57 2.82 4.18 -2.38
N GLN A 58 2.43 2.91 -2.27
CA GLN A 58 2.77 1.89 -3.26
C GLN A 58 1.80 0.71 -3.15
N SER A 59 1.01 0.50 -4.19
CA SER A 59 0.21 -0.71 -4.35
C SER A 59 1.09 -1.87 -4.82
N VAL A 60 0.80 -3.08 -4.35
CA VAL A 60 1.39 -4.33 -4.88
C VAL A 60 0.51 -4.83 -6.04
N SER A 61 0.29 -3.97 -7.04
CA SER A 61 -0.48 -4.23 -8.27
C SER A 61 0.42 -4.69 -9.42
N PHE A 62 -0.13 -5.07 -10.58
CA PHE A 62 0.68 -5.51 -11.72
C PHE A 62 1.68 -4.42 -12.19
N PRO A 63 2.98 -4.74 -12.41
CA PRO A 63 3.67 -6.01 -12.11
C PRO A 63 3.96 -6.19 -10.60
N ALA A 64 3.26 -7.13 -9.96
CA ALA A 64 3.19 -7.24 -8.50
C ALA A 64 4.55 -7.45 -7.82
N ASN A 65 5.38 -8.31 -8.39
CA ASN A 65 6.71 -8.59 -7.85
C ASN A 65 7.61 -7.35 -7.87
N ASP A 66 7.60 -6.60 -8.97
CA ASP A 66 8.43 -5.39 -9.08
C ASP A 66 7.94 -4.32 -8.12
N HIS A 67 6.62 -4.11 -8.01
CA HIS A 67 6.09 -3.13 -7.07
C HIS A 67 6.32 -3.50 -5.61
N LEU A 68 6.28 -4.79 -5.27
CA LEU A 68 6.67 -5.30 -3.95
C LEU A 68 8.16 -5.03 -3.68
N MET A 69 9.03 -5.34 -4.64
CA MET A 69 10.47 -5.09 -4.51
C MET A 69 10.78 -3.60 -4.40
N GLU A 70 10.13 -2.75 -5.18
CA GLU A 70 10.23 -1.30 -5.04
C GLU A 70 9.80 -0.84 -3.64
N LEU A 71 8.65 -1.30 -3.12
CA LEU A 71 8.16 -0.93 -1.79
C LEU A 71 9.22 -1.20 -0.72
N ILE A 72 9.75 -2.42 -0.70
CA ILE A 72 10.66 -2.84 0.37
C ILE A 72 12.02 -2.14 0.28
N LEU A 73 12.50 -1.84 -0.94
CA LEU A 73 13.73 -1.07 -1.16
C LEU A 73 13.56 0.40 -0.78
N ILE A 74 12.37 0.99 -1.03
CA ILE A 74 12.05 2.34 -0.57
C ILE A 74 12.02 2.40 0.96
N ILE A 75 11.36 1.45 1.62
CA ILE A 75 11.32 1.37 3.09
C ILE A 75 12.73 1.22 3.66
N ASP A 76 13.55 0.31 3.14
CA ASP A 76 14.93 0.12 3.60
C ASP A 76 15.77 1.41 3.42
N ALA A 77 15.65 2.08 2.28
CA ALA A 77 16.35 3.35 2.02
C ALA A 77 15.95 4.44 3.04
N LEU A 78 14.65 4.59 3.33
CA LEU A 78 14.14 5.55 4.31
C LEU A 78 14.60 5.22 5.75
N ARG A 79 14.60 3.93 6.10
CA ARG A 79 15.05 3.44 7.41
C ARG A 79 16.53 3.75 7.62
N ARG A 80 17.38 3.43 6.65
CA ARG A 80 18.82 3.73 6.69
C ARG A 80 19.09 5.24 6.68
N ALA A 81 18.23 6.03 6.05
CA ALA A 81 18.26 7.48 6.10
C ALA A 81 17.74 8.08 7.44
N SER A 82 17.46 7.24 8.44
CA SER A 82 17.06 7.64 9.79
C SER A 82 15.71 8.38 9.85
N ALA A 83 14.75 8.00 9.01
CA ALA A 83 13.36 8.41 9.20
C ALA A 83 12.88 7.99 10.61
N ARG A 84 12.09 8.84 11.27
CA ARG A 84 11.60 8.59 12.64
C ARG A 84 10.51 7.51 12.63
N ARG A 85 9.60 7.59 11.66
CA ARG A 85 8.51 6.63 11.48
C ARG A 85 8.26 6.43 10.00
N ILE A 86 8.05 5.19 9.57
CA ILE A 86 7.73 4.83 8.19
C ILE A 86 6.35 4.17 8.20
N THR A 87 5.40 4.74 7.46
CA THR A 87 4.08 4.13 7.22
C THR A 87 4.03 3.64 5.77
N ALA A 88 3.83 2.34 5.56
CA ALA A 88 3.60 1.79 4.23
C ALA A 88 2.11 1.94 3.91
N VAL A 89 1.79 2.79 2.93
CA VAL A 89 0.44 3.00 2.41
C VAL A 89 0.31 2.11 1.18
N ILE A 90 -0.47 1.03 1.29
CA ILE A 90 -0.64 -0.02 0.29
C ILE A 90 -2.11 -0.04 -0.15
N PRO A 91 -2.54 0.83 -1.08
CA PRO A 91 -3.94 0.93 -1.49
C PRO A 91 -4.50 -0.37 -2.06
N TYR A 92 -3.68 -1.15 -2.75
CA TYR A 92 -4.02 -2.49 -3.21
C TYR A 92 -2.98 -3.50 -2.72
N TYR A 93 -3.42 -4.43 -1.87
CA TYR A 93 -2.60 -5.51 -1.33
C TYR A 93 -2.61 -6.73 -2.27
N GLY A 94 -1.62 -6.81 -3.16
CA GLY A 94 -1.38 -7.97 -4.00
C GLY A 94 -1.12 -9.24 -3.17
N TYR A 95 -1.31 -10.41 -3.80
CA TYR A 95 -1.26 -11.73 -3.15
C TYR A 95 -2.35 -12.01 -2.10
N GLY A 96 -3.24 -11.05 -1.83
CA GLY A 96 -4.31 -11.19 -0.83
C GLY A 96 -5.29 -12.35 -1.06
N ARG A 97 -5.40 -12.89 -2.28
CA ARG A 97 -6.31 -14.03 -2.60
C ARG A 97 -5.82 -15.39 -2.10
N GLN A 98 -4.56 -15.50 -1.70
CA GLN A 98 -3.96 -16.74 -1.16
C GLN A 98 -3.64 -16.52 0.32
N ASP A 99 -4.69 -16.34 1.10
CA ASP A 99 -4.72 -16.05 2.54
C ASP A 99 -4.87 -17.33 3.41
N ARG A 100 -5.25 -18.45 2.80
CA ARG A 100 -5.34 -19.76 3.45
C ARG A 100 -4.93 -20.89 2.50
N LYS A 101 -4.69 -22.07 3.07
CA LYS A 101 -4.49 -23.29 2.28
C LYS A 101 -5.84 -23.87 1.85
N VAL A 102 -6.19 -23.68 0.58
CA VAL A 102 -7.37 -24.33 -0.03
C VAL A 102 -7.10 -25.77 -0.46
N GLU A 103 -5.82 -26.13 -0.63
CA GLU A 103 -5.39 -27.49 -0.99
C GLU A 103 -4.02 -27.84 -0.35
N PRO A 104 -3.60 -29.12 -0.34
CA PRO A 104 -2.30 -29.51 0.17
C PRO A 104 -1.13 -28.93 -0.64
N ARG A 105 -0.08 -28.46 0.04
CA ARG A 105 1.21 -28.00 -0.54
C ARG A 105 1.17 -26.67 -1.32
N VAL A 106 0.20 -25.80 -1.04
CA VAL A 106 0.20 -24.41 -1.53
C VAL A 106 0.75 -23.42 -0.50
N PRO A 107 1.31 -22.28 -0.93
CA PRO A 107 1.71 -21.21 -0.03
C PRO A 107 0.49 -20.44 0.49
N ILE A 108 0.69 -19.73 1.60
CA ILE A 108 -0.16 -18.61 2.01
C ILE A 108 0.59 -17.34 1.61
N SER A 109 0.52 -16.96 0.33
CA SER A 109 1.37 -15.89 -0.18
C SER A 109 1.03 -14.52 0.40
N ALA A 110 -0.23 -14.29 0.82
CA ALA A 110 -0.59 -13.09 1.57
C ALA A 110 0.22 -12.95 2.88
N ARG A 111 0.46 -14.07 3.59
CA ARG A 111 1.30 -14.12 4.80
C ARG A 111 2.78 -13.89 4.47
N VAL A 112 3.28 -14.54 3.41
CA VAL A 112 4.68 -14.37 2.97
C VAL A 112 4.96 -12.91 2.62
N VAL A 113 4.06 -12.24 1.89
CA VAL A 113 4.20 -10.83 1.54
C VAL A 113 4.18 -9.94 2.79
N ALA A 114 3.31 -10.22 3.76
CA ALA A 114 3.28 -9.50 5.03
C ALA A 114 4.61 -9.63 5.78
N ASP A 115 5.15 -10.85 5.85
CA ASP A 115 6.44 -11.15 6.48
C ASP A 115 7.61 -10.43 5.80
N ILE A 116 7.62 -10.37 4.45
CA ILE A 116 8.65 -9.64 3.70
C ILE A 116 8.55 -8.13 3.97
N ILE A 117 7.36 -7.55 3.89
CA ILE A 117 7.14 -6.11 4.09
C ILE A 117 7.54 -5.70 5.51
N GLN A 118 7.10 -6.45 6.54
CA GLN A 118 7.43 -6.09 7.93
C GLN A 118 8.93 -6.25 8.25
N THR A 119 9.64 -7.14 7.53
CA THR A 119 11.09 -7.38 7.74
C THR A 119 11.93 -6.14 7.46
N VAL A 120 11.60 -5.37 6.43
CA VAL A 120 12.33 -4.11 6.12
C VAL A 120 12.00 -2.98 7.11
N GLY A 121 10.99 -3.17 7.96
CA GLY A 121 10.74 -2.36 9.15
C GLY A 121 9.90 -1.10 8.95
N PRO A 122 8.76 -1.14 8.23
CA PRO A 122 7.74 -0.12 8.43
C PRO A 122 7.21 -0.20 9.86
N ASN A 123 6.78 0.93 10.41
CA ASN A 123 6.19 1.01 11.73
C ASN A 123 4.68 0.75 11.74
N ARG A 124 4.04 0.92 10.57
CA ARG A 124 2.58 0.83 10.40
C ARG A 124 2.26 0.52 8.95
N ILE A 125 1.17 -0.22 8.74
CA ILE A 125 0.55 -0.43 7.42
C ILE A 125 -0.75 0.36 7.37
N LEU A 126 -0.99 1.04 6.24
CA LEU A 126 -2.28 1.60 5.88
C LEU A 126 -2.71 0.94 4.58
N THR A 127 -3.86 0.28 4.54
CA THR A 127 -4.32 -0.44 3.35
C THR A 127 -5.83 -0.28 3.15
N MET A 128 -6.34 -0.70 2.00
CA MET A 128 -7.76 -0.59 1.66
C MET A 128 -8.29 -1.94 1.19
N ASP A 129 -9.50 -2.29 1.65
CA ASP A 129 -10.31 -3.42 1.18
C ASP A 129 -9.48 -4.68 0.89
N LEU A 130 -8.85 -5.19 1.93
CA LEU A 130 -8.17 -6.48 1.91
C LEU A 130 -9.14 -7.55 1.41
N HIS A 131 -8.62 -8.50 0.61
CA HIS A 131 -9.44 -9.59 0.11
C HIS A 131 -10.07 -10.42 1.24
N ALA A 132 -9.36 -10.54 2.37
CA ALA A 132 -9.86 -11.11 3.61
C ALA A 132 -9.36 -10.27 4.78
N ASP A 133 -10.27 -9.84 5.66
CA ASP A 133 -9.96 -8.97 6.79
C ASP A 133 -8.92 -9.58 7.75
N GLN A 134 -8.86 -10.92 7.84
CA GLN A 134 -7.91 -11.65 8.67
C GLN A 134 -6.45 -11.43 8.25
N ILE A 135 -6.18 -10.93 7.04
CA ILE A 135 -4.84 -10.54 6.60
C ILE A 135 -4.23 -9.48 7.54
N GLN A 136 -5.04 -8.66 8.21
CA GLN A 136 -4.56 -7.75 9.26
C GLN A 136 -3.77 -8.49 10.34
N GLY A 137 -4.21 -9.69 10.72
CA GLY A 137 -3.55 -10.56 11.70
C GLY A 137 -2.25 -11.20 11.20
N PHE A 138 -1.89 -11.05 9.92
CA PHE A 138 -0.59 -11.48 9.42
C PHE A 138 0.54 -10.52 9.78
N PHE A 139 0.23 -9.27 10.13
CA PHE A 139 1.22 -8.29 10.54
C PHE A 139 1.41 -8.30 12.06
N HIS A 140 2.66 -8.11 12.49
CA HIS A 140 2.98 -7.90 13.92
C HIS A 140 3.06 -6.42 14.30
N ILE A 141 2.77 -5.53 13.35
CA ILE A 141 2.74 -4.07 13.51
C ILE A 141 1.30 -3.57 13.29
N PRO A 142 0.94 -2.36 13.77
CA PRO A 142 -0.40 -1.82 13.54
C PRO A 142 -0.76 -1.75 12.05
N VAL A 143 -1.98 -2.18 11.74
CA VAL A 143 -2.58 -2.10 10.40
C VAL A 143 -3.84 -1.25 10.52
N ASP A 144 -3.91 -0.17 9.75
CA ASP A 144 -5.13 0.57 9.52
C ASP A 144 -5.73 0.07 8.21
N HIS A 145 -6.88 -0.61 8.29
CA HIS A 145 -7.61 -1.15 7.14
C HIS A 145 -8.83 -0.26 6.87
N LEU A 146 -8.78 0.47 5.75
CA LEU A 146 -9.85 1.34 5.29
C LEU A 146 -10.79 0.59 4.33
N PHE A 147 -12.01 1.10 4.20
CA PHE A 147 -13.05 0.55 3.33
C PHE A 147 -13.47 1.58 2.27
N PHE A 148 -13.60 1.16 1.01
CA PHE A 148 -14.09 2.01 -0.08
C PHE A 148 -15.61 2.16 -0.04
N ALA A 149 -16.32 1.24 0.62
CA ALA A 149 -17.78 1.15 0.59
C ALA A 149 -18.50 2.48 0.88
N PRO A 150 -18.10 3.29 1.89
CA PRO A 150 -18.75 4.58 2.13
C PRO A 150 -18.71 5.54 0.93
N VAL A 151 -17.58 5.59 0.21
CA VAL A 151 -17.41 6.43 -0.98
C VAL A 151 -18.27 5.93 -2.14
N LEU A 152 -18.35 4.61 -2.32
CA LEU A 152 -19.19 4.02 -3.37
C LEU A 152 -20.67 4.24 -3.07
N VAL A 153 -21.11 4.05 -1.83
CA VAL A 153 -22.49 4.23 -1.41
C VAL A 153 -22.93 5.67 -1.65
N GLU A 154 -22.11 6.64 -1.24
CA GLU A 154 -22.37 8.07 -1.50
C GLU A 154 -22.56 8.33 -3.00
N TYR A 155 -21.64 7.85 -3.84
CA TYR A 155 -21.72 8.00 -5.29
C TYR A 155 -22.98 7.35 -5.91
N ILE A 156 -23.37 6.16 -5.45
CA ILE A 156 -24.56 5.47 -5.94
C ILE A 156 -25.83 6.23 -5.56
N LEU A 157 -25.91 6.74 -4.32
CA LEU A 157 -27.07 7.50 -3.84
C LEU A 157 -27.25 8.79 -4.65
N GLU A 158 -26.16 9.45 -5.06
CA GLU A 158 -26.21 10.64 -5.93
C GLU A 158 -26.82 10.35 -7.32
N LYS A 159 -26.78 9.11 -7.81
CA LYS A 159 -27.36 8.74 -9.11
C LYS A 159 -28.88 8.68 -9.10
N LYS A 160 -29.53 8.66 -7.94
CA LYS A 160 -31.00 8.61 -7.80
C LYS A 160 -31.65 7.52 -8.68
N ILE A 161 -31.07 6.32 -8.68
CA ILE A 161 -31.57 5.19 -9.46
C ILE A 161 -32.84 4.67 -8.79
N GLU A 162 -33.96 4.66 -9.53
CA GLU A 162 -35.21 4.05 -9.08
C GLU A 162 -35.09 2.52 -9.08
N ASP A 163 -35.72 1.85 -8.11
CA ASP A 163 -35.72 0.38 -7.96
C ASP A 163 -34.32 -0.27 -7.97
N LEU A 164 -33.34 0.38 -7.33
CA LEU A 164 -31.95 -0.09 -7.24
C LEU A 164 -31.85 -1.47 -6.55
N VAL A 165 -31.18 -2.41 -7.22
CA VAL A 165 -30.80 -3.71 -6.67
C VAL A 165 -29.28 -3.87 -6.72
N ILE A 166 -28.67 -4.20 -5.58
CA ILE A 166 -27.25 -4.57 -5.50
C ILE A 166 -27.15 -6.09 -5.59
N VAL A 167 -26.31 -6.57 -6.50
CA VAL A 167 -26.14 -8.01 -6.77
C VAL A 167 -24.72 -8.41 -6.40
N SER A 168 -24.57 -9.41 -5.52
CA SER A 168 -23.28 -10.04 -5.29
C SER A 168 -22.93 -10.94 -6.48
N PRO A 169 -21.73 -10.82 -7.07
CA PRO A 169 -21.33 -11.65 -8.20
C PRO A 169 -21.07 -13.11 -7.82
N ASP A 170 -20.77 -13.38 -6.55
CA ASP A 170 -20.55 -14.72 -5.99
C ASP A 170 -20.94 -14.77 -4.49
N SER A 171 -20.74 -15.91 -3.85
CA SER A 171 -21.03 -16.07 -2.42
C SER A 171 -20.06 -15.30 -1.52
N GLY A 172 -18.81 -15.08 -1.94
CA GLY A 172 -17.79 -14.43 -1.13
C GLY A 172 -18.04 -12.95 -0.94
N GLY A 173 -18.76 -12.29 -1.85
CA GLY A 173 -19.18 -10.90 -1.70
C GLY A 173 -20.43 -10.67 -0.85
N ALA A 174 -21.11 -11.75 -0.42
CA ALA A 174 -22.35 -11.69 0.36
C ALA A 174 -22.17 -12.06 1.84
N GLU A 175 -21.02 -12.66 2.19
CA GLU A 175 -20.59 -12.99 3.55
C GLU A 175 -19.84 -11.81 4.19
#